data_AF-A0A5K1AXU8-F1
#
_entry.id   AF-A0A5K1AXU8-F1
#
_cell.length_a   1.000
_cell.length_b   1.000
_cell.length_c   1.000
_cell.angle_alpha   90.00
_cell.angle_beta   90.00
_cell.angle_gamma   90.00
#
_symmetry.space_group_name_H-M   'P 1'
#
loop_
_entity.id
_entity.type
_entity.pdbx_description
1 polymer ?
#
loop_
_entity_poly.entity_id
_entity_poly.type
_entity_poly.pdbx_seq_one_letter_code
_entity_poly.pdbx_strand_id
1 'polypeptide(L)' 'LAHLHSLAPPLLHKDFKTANVLVDENFIAKVADAGLRNLLERIINAGTSSQMMGTVVFLDP' A
#
# COMPACT_ATOMS: atom_id res chain seq x y z
N LEU A 1 -7.96 -7.72 -5.14
CA LEU A 1 -8.17 -6.30 -4.79
C LEU A 1 -9.55 -6.01 -4.22
N ALA A 2 -10.64 -6.54 -4.80
CA ALA A 2 -12.00 -6.31 -4.29
C ALA A 2 -12.17 -6.51 -2.78
N HIS A 3 -11.56 -7.57 -2.22
CA HIS A 3 -11.55 -7.82 -0.77
C HIS A 3 -10.97 -6.63 0.04
N LEU A 4 -9.83 -6.07 -0.38
CA LEU A 4 -9.22 -4.92 0.29
C LEU A 4 -10.12 -3.67 0.23
N HIS A 5 -10.77 -3.47 -0.92
CA HIS A 5 -11.67 -2.34 -1.13
C HIS A 5 -13.00 -2.48 -0.38
N SER A 6 -13.42 -3.69 -0.03
CA SER A 6 -14.63 -3.95 0.75
C SER A 6 -14.45 -3.79 2.27
N LEU A 7 -13.24 -3.53 2.75
CA LEU A 7 -12.99 -3.30 4.18
C LEU A 7 -13.59 -1.97 4.65
N ALA A 8 -13.78 -1.82 5.96
CA ALA A 8 -14.27 -0.59 6.59
C ALA A 8 -13.30 -0.14 7.70
N PRO A 9 -12.46 0.90 7.47
CA PRO A 9 -12.35 1.71 6.26
C PRO A 9 -11.74 0.93 5.06
N PRO A 10 -12.04 1.32 3.80
CA PRO A 10 -11.47 0.68 2.62
C PRO A 10 -9.94 0.76 2.61
N LEU A 11 -9.28 -0.37 2.33
CA LEU A 11 -7.83 -0.42 2.21
C LEU A 11 -7.42 -0.35 0.74
N LEU A 12 -6.79 0.75 0.36
CA LEU A 12 -6.18 0.91 -0.97
C LEU A 12 -4.75 0.35 -0.96
N HIS A 13 -4.43 -0.49 -1.94
CA HIS A 13 -3.08 -1.07 -2.03
C HIS A 13 -1.99 -0.04 -2.43
N LYS A 14 -2.32 0.92 -3.32
CA LYS A 14 -1.43 2.02 -3.77
C LYS A 14 -0.09 1.64 -4.44
N ASP A 15 0.22 0.34 -4.62
CA ASP A 15 1.43 -0.18 -5.28
C ASP A 15 1.20 -1.63 -5.77
N PHE A 16 0.13 -1.86 -6.55
CA PHE A 16 -0.16 -3.20 -7.05
C PHE A 16 0.65 -3.49 -8.32
N LYS A 17 1.57 -4.45 -8.23
CA LYS A 17 2.47 -4.88 -9.32
C LYS A 17 2.83 -6.36 -9.16
N THR A 18 3.35 -6.98 -10.21
CA THR A 18 3.72 -8.42 -10.20
C THR A 18 4.73 -8.76 -9.11
N ALA A 19 5.66 -7.85 -8.79
CA ALA A 19 6.61 -8.04 -7.69
C ALA A 19 5.93 -8.17 -6.31
N ASN A 20 4.69 -7.69 -6.16
CA ASN A 20 3.90 -7.77 -4.92
C ASN A 20 2.83 -8.89 -4.99
N VAL A 21 2.90 -9.76 -6.00
CA VAL A 21 2.08 -10.98 -6.10
C VAL A 21 2.98 -12.18 -5.85
N LEU A 22 2.89 -12.72 -4.64
CA LEU A 22 3.63 -13.90 -4.23
C LEU A 22 2.86 -15.16 -4.65
N VAL A 23 3.58 -16.27 -4.79
CA VAL A 23 3.00 -17.58 -5.11
C VAL A 23 3.54 -18.58 -4.10
N ASP A 24 2.66 -19.36 -3.46
CA ASP A 24 3.05 -20.40 -2.52
C ASP A 24 3.31 -21.76 -3.19
N GLU A 25 3.63 -22.80 -2.40
CA GLU A 25 3.92 -24.14 -2.95
C GLU A 25 2.76 -24.78 -3.71
N ASN A 26 1.53 -24.30 -3.49
CA ASN A 26 0.32 -24.80 -4.14
C ASN A 26 -0.07 -23.94 -5.36
N PHE A 27 0.82 -23.07 -5.81
CA PHE A 27 0.59 -22.12 -6.89
C PHE A 27 -0.57 -21.14 -6.63
N ILE A 28 -0.87 -20.87 -5.35
CA ILE A 28 -1.90 -19.90 -4.98
C ILE A 28 -1.26 -18.51 -4.87
N ALA A 29 -1.80 -17.57 -5.64
CA ALA A 29 -1.36 -16.18 -5.61
C ALA A 29 -1.80 -15.48 -4.31
N LYS A 30 -0.88 -14.74 -3.69
CA LYS A 30 -1.09 -13.94 -2.48
C LYS A 30 -0.63 -12.51 -2.74
N VAL A 31 -1.47 -11.54 -2.39
CA VAL A 31 -1.16 -10.12 -2.56
C VAL A 31 -0.43 -9.60 -1.32
N ALA A 32 0.79 -9.10 -1.48
CA ALA A 32 1.65 -8.60 -0.40
C ALA A 32 1.67 -7.06 -0.34
N ASP A 33 2.29 -6.49 0.70
CA ASP A 33 2.55 -5.05 0.88
C ASP A 33 1.33 -4.11 0.85
N ALA A 34 0.11 -4.64 0.92
CA ALA A 34 -1.09 -3.86 1.04
C ALA A 34 -1.07 -3.02 2.34
N GLY A 35 -1.22 -1.70 2.21
CA GLY A 35 -1.28 -0.79 3.36
C GLY A 35 0.07 -0.35 3.93
N LEU A 36 1.20 -0.86 3.42
CA LEU A 36 2.54 -0.47 3.89
C LEU A 36 2.81 1.02 3.72
N ARG A 37 2.36 1.62 2.60
CA ARG A 37 2.48 3.07 2.36
C ARG A 37 1.73 3.89 3.43
N ASN A 38 0.52 3.48 3.81
CA ASN A 38 -0.26 4.16 4.84
C ASN A 38 0.41 4.03 6.23
N LEU A 39 1.02 2.88 6.52
CA LEU A 39 1.77 2.68 7.76
C LEU A 39 3.01 3.59 7.82
N LEU A 40 3.79 3.65 6.74
CA LEU A 40 4.97 4.51 6.65
C LEU A 40 4.60 5.99 6.78
N GLU A 41 3.53 6.43 6.12
CA GLU A 41 3.00 7.79 6.26
C GLU A 41 2.62 8.11 7.71
N ARG A 42 1.94 7.19 8.41
CA ARG A 42 1.61 7.36 9.83
C ARG A 42 2.86 7.42 10.73
N ILE A 43 3.87 6.60 10.46
CA ILE A 43 5.13 6.59 11.23
C ILE A 43 5.88 7.90 11.02
N ILE A 44 6.00 8.37 9.77
CA ILE A 44 6.61 9.66 9.43
C ILE A 44 5.86 10.80 10.13
N ASN A 45 4.53 10.82 10.03
CA ASN A 45 3.71 11.86 10.66
C ASN A 45 3.74 11.80 12.20
N ALA A 46 3.95 10.62 12.80
CA ALA A 46 4.05 10.46 14.25
C ALA A 46 5.44 10.80 14.81
N GLY A 47 6.51 10.65 14.00
CA GLY A 47 7.89 10.90 14.40
C GLY A 47 8.42 12.29 14.06
N THR A 48 7.77 13.03 13.17
CA THR A 48 8.31 14.29 12.63
C THR A 48 7.25 15.37 12.40
N SER A 49 7.26 16.40 13.25
CA SER A 49 7.05 17.77 12.77
C SER A 49 8.19 18.11 11.80
N SER A 50 7.91 18.47 10.54
CA SER A 50 8.85 18.69 9.42
C SER A 50 9.45 17.39 8.86
N GLN A 51 9.33 17.02 7.59
CA GLN A 51 9.33 17.82 6.36
C GLN A 51 8.46 17.15 5.30
N MET A 52 7.86 18.01 4.48
CA MET A 52 7.25 17.65 3.20
C MET A 52 8.25 16.85 2.35
N MET A 53 7.93 15.60 2.04
CA MET A 53 8.56 14.89 0.94
C MET A 53 7.46 14.24 0.09
N GLY A 54 6.65 15.11 -0.52
CA GLY A 54 5.80 14.71 -1.63
C GLY A 54 6.70 14.45 -2.84
N THR A 55 6.93 13.18 -3.17
CA THR A 55 7.27 12.82 -4.55
C THR A 55 5.98 12.97 -5.35
N VAL A 56 5.70 14.20 -5.79
CA VAL A 56 4.62 14.52 -6.73
C VAL A 56 5.05 14.02 -8.10
N VAL A 57 5.02 12.71 -8.29
CA VAL A 57 5.05 12.09 -9.62
C VAL A 57 4.18 10.84 -9.52
N PHE A 58 3.06 10.83 -10.25
CA PHE A 58 1.99 9.83 -10.24
C PHE A 58 0.92 9.97 -9.14
N LEU A 59 0.15 11.06 -9.22
CA LEU A 59 -1.28 11.00 -8.92
C LEU A 59 -2.00 10.79 -10.25
N ASP A 60 -2.72 9.68 -10.38
CA ASP A 60 -3.79 9.58 -11.38
C ASP A 60 -4.88 10.64 -11.03
N PRO A 61 -5.53 11.27 -12.02
CA PRO A 61 -6.52 12.32 -11.80
C PRO A 61 -7.71 11.88 -10.92
#